data_AF-A0A6A1VR12-F1
#
_entry.id   AF-A0A6A1VR12-F1
#
_cell.length_a   1.000
_cell.length_b   1.000
_cell.length_c   1.000
_cell.angle_alpha   90.00
_cell.angle_beta   90.00
_cell.angle_gamma   90.00
#
_symmetry.space_group_name_H-M   'P 1'
#
loop_
_entity.id
_entity.type
_entity.pdbx_description
1 polymer ?
#
loop_
_entity_poly.entity_id
_entity_poly.type
_entity_poly.pdbx_seq_one_letter_code
_entity_poly.pdbx_strand_id
1 'polypeptide(L)'
;MATALQAAINTPQSNRLKQILKMAPRIIDVYFMIALHDVNNSLICALIPLLMSRHATIFPDKGFSYEIHRRLLEFMLAAFQRSPDFIALLKKPIMDKLGEAYDSPAKTELALQLCWAIGEHGGGGESHKDAARELFESLELLLYENLSSSRLGLWKESSLGSAGETFRKSSQSRLLCFVVTAIAKLATHHRELLPRARVSLGKVARSRISDGRVWRRARDYLGLMNEPAICLSVLGPSRPSHGYKRNPGVVNWSEGGTKMIAHIPFYILGEQEGPPFHDFSFADVIPRS
;
A
#
# COMPACT_ATOMS: atom_id res chain seq x y z
N MET A 1 16.29 29.68 5.88
CA MET A 1 17.00 28.65 5.07
C MET A 1 16.37 28.47 3.69
N ALA A 2 15.04 28.40 3.56
CA ALA A 2 14.35 28.27 2.27
C ALA A 2 14.63 29.43 1.28
N THR A 3 14.72 30.68 1.76
CA THR A 3 15.00 31.87 0.93
C THR A 3 16.39 31.87 0.30
N ALA A 4 17.42 31.42 1.04
CA ALA A 4 18.79 31.30 0.53
C ALA A 4 18.93 30.16 -0.49
N LEU A 5 18.20 29.05 -0.30
CA LEU A 5 18.16 27.93 -1.25
C LEU A 5 17.43 28.31 -2.55
N GLN A 6 16.35 29.09 -2.45
CA GLN A 6 15.64 29.60 -3.63
C GLN A 6 16.50 30.59 -4.42
N ALA A 7 17.28 31.45 -3.74
CA ALA A 7 18.25 32.34 -4.38
C ALA A 7 19.40 31.58 -5.08
N ALA A 8 19.83 30.45 -4.52
CA ALA A 8 20.84 29.57 -5.13
C ALA A 8 20.36 28.86 -6.40
N ILE A 9 19.05 28.71 -6.59
CA ILE A 9 18.44 28.16 -7.82
C ILE A 9 18.31 29.23 -8.90
N ASN A 10 18.01 30.46 -8.50
CA ASN A 10 17.82 31.60 -9.42
C ASN A 10 19.14 32.19 -9.95
N THR A 11 20.27 31.76 -9.41
CA THR A 11 21.62 32.15 -9.85
C THR A 11 22.25 31.04 -10.71
N PRO A 12 23.17 31.37 -11.64
CA PRO A 12 23.85 30.36 -12.44
C PRO A 12 24.61 29.39 -11.53
N GLN A 13 24.11 28.14 -11.48
CA GLN A 13 24.68 27.10 -10.62
C GLN A 13 26.15 26.84 -10.99
N SER A 14 27.01 26.77 -9.97
CA SER A 14 28.42 26.41 -10.17
C SER A 14 28.57 25.00 -10.75
N ASN A 15 29.63 24.77 -11.53
CA ASN A 15 29.92 23.45 -12.09
C ASN A 15 30.07 22.38 -11.00
N ARG A 16 30.60 22.75 -9.83
CA ARG A 16 30.71 21.87 -8.66
C ARG A 16 29.34 21.45 -8.13
N LEU A 17 28.39 22.38 -8.00
CA LEU A 17 27.03 22.06 -7.55
C LEU A 17 26.34 21.10 -8.54
N LYS A 18 26.43 21.38 -9.85
CA LYS A 18 25.86 20.50 -10.89
C LYS A 18 26.43 19.08 -10.81
N GLN A 19 27.73 18.94 -10.57
CA GLN A 19 28.36 17.63 -10.43
C GLN A 19 27.89 16.89 -9.17
N ILE A 20 27.80 17.59 -8.03
CA ILE A 20 27.31 17.01 -6.78
C ILE A 20 25.85 16.56 -6.91
N LEU A 21 24.97 17.37 -7.50
CA LEU A 21 23.57 17.01 -7.72
C LEU A 21 23.42 15.77 -8.60
N LYS A 22 24.33 15.54 -9.56
CA LYS A 22 24.34 14.34 -10.40
C LYS A 22 24.92 13.10 -9.68
N MET A 23 25.88 13.29 -8.79
CA MET A 23 26.57 12.18 -8.11
C MET A 23 25.82 11.69 -6.86
N ALA A 24 25.22 12.61 -6.10
CA ALA A 24 24.59 12.31 -4.82
C ALA A 24 23.50 11.21 -4.88
N PRO A 25 22.59 11.17 -5.88
CA PRO A 25 21.61 10.09 -5.97
C PRO A 25 22.25 8.70 -6.09
N ARG A 26 23.35 8.58 -6.84
CA ARG A 26 24.08 7.31 -7.00
C ARG A 26 24.77 6.86 -5.71
N ILE A 27 25.31 7.81 -4.94
CA ILE A 27 25.93 7.51 -3.64
C ILE A 27 24.86 7.03 -2.65
N ILE A 28 23.69 7.66 -2.67
CA ILE A 28 22.54 7.25 -1.85
C ILE A 28 22.05 5.85 -2.24
N ASP A 29 22.02 5.50 -3.54
CA ASP A 29 21.69 4.14 -3.99
C ASP A 29 22.63 3.10 -3.37
N VAL A 30 23.94 3.34 -3.43
CA VAL A 30 24.94 2.43 -2.86
C VAL A 30 24.78 2.32 -1.35
N TYR A 31 24.56 3.45 -0.66
CA TYR A 31 24.31 3.46 0.78
C TYR A 31 23.07 2.64 1.14
N PHE A 32 21.97 2.81 0.42
CA PHE A 32 20.73 2.07 0.66
C PHE A 32 20.83 0.59 0.32
N MET A 33 21.55 0.24 -0.75
CA MET A 33 21.83 -1.15 -1.09
C MET A 33 22.61 -1.85 0.04
N ILE A 34 23.69 -1.24 0.51
CA ILE A 34 24.50 -1.76 1.62
C ILE A 34 23.66 -1.82 2.90
N ALA A 35 22.88 -0.77 3.20
CA ALA A 35 22.02 -0.74 4.38
C ALA A 35 20.98 -1.87 4.36
N LEU A 36 20.34 -2.14 3.21
CA LEU A 36 19.37 -3.23 3.09
C LEU A 36 20.02 -4.62 3.18
N HIS A 37 21.31 -4.75 2.89
CA HIS A 37 22.03 -6.03 2.94
C HIS A 37 22.62 -6.30 4.33
N ASP A 38 23.42 -5.36 4.85
CA ASP A 38 24.31 -5.60 5.99
C ASP A 38 23.79 -5.05 7.32
N VAL A 39 22.90 -4.06 7.29
CA VAL A 39 22.46 -3.37 8.50
C VAL A 39 21.35 -4.18 9.20
N ASN A 40 21.40 -4.18 10.54
CA ASN A 40 20.43 -4.85 11.37
C ASN A 40 19.05 -4.17 11.34
N ASN A 41 18.02 -4.93 11.69
CA ASN A 41 16.63 -4.46 11.64
C ASN A 41 16.37 -3.25 12.55
N SER A 42 17.01 -3.16 13.72
CA SER A 42 16.84 -2.02 14.63
C SER A 42 17.31 -0.69 14.03
N LEU A 43 18.46 -0.70 13.34
CA LEU A 43 19.01 0.50 12.72
C LEU A 43 18.22 0.89 11.47
N ILE A 44 17.77 -0.08 10.67
CA ILE A 44 16.89 0.18 9.53
C ILE A 44 15.56 0.78 10.02
N CYS A 45 14.96 0.22 11.07
CA CYS A 45 13.73 0.73 11.66
C CYS A 45 13.90 2.17 12.17
N ALA A 46 15.04 2.49 12.79
CA ALA A 46 15.35 3.86 13.23
C ALA A 46 15.61 4.83 12.06
N LEU A 47 16.14 4.33 10.95
CA LEU A 47 16.42 5.13 9.76
C LEU A 47 15.15 5.60 9.04
N ILE A 48 14.10 4.77 8.99
CA ILE A 48 12.86 5.06 8.23
C ILE A 48 12.22 6.40 8.64
N PRO A 49 11.97 6.72 9.93
CA PRO A 49 11.42 8.02 10.33
C PRO A 49 12.32 9.20 9.95
N LEU A 50 13.64 9.01 9.96
CA LEU A 50 14.59 10.06 9.53
C LEU A 50 14.43 10.34 8.04
N LEU A 51 14.25 9.31 7.22
CA LEU A 51 14.00 9.47 5.78
C LEU A 51 12.65 10.13 5.51
N MET A 52 11.61 9.75 6.25
CA MET A 52 10.28 10.40 6.18
C MET A 52 10.36 11.90 6.49
N SER A 53 11.15 12.30 7.50
CA SER A 53 11.37 13.70 7.84
C SER A 53 12.18 14.44 6.77
N ARG A 54 13.22 13.79 6.24
CA ARG A 54 14.07 14.35 5.16
C ARG A 54 13.34 14.53 3.84
N HIS A 55 12.30 13.75 3.58
CA HIS A 55 11.48 13.84 2.37
C HIS A 55 10.91 15.26 2.14
N ALA A 56 10.69 16.06 3.18
CA ALA A 56 10.20 17.45 3.04
C ALA A 56 11.30 18.51 2.87
N THR A 57 12.58 18.15 3.04
CA THR A 57 13.70 19.11 3.18
C THR A 57 14.83 18.90 2.16
N ILE A 58 14.54 18.25 1.04
CA ILE A 58 15.51 18.01 -0.04
C ILE A 58 15.79 19.30 -0.81
N PHE A 59 17.01 19.41 -1.33
CA PHE A 59 17.45 20.56 -2.11
C PHE A 59 16.48 20.83 -3.29
N PRO A 60 16.04 22.08 -3.53
CA PRO A 60 14.90 22.36 -4.42
C PRO A 60 15.27 22.38 -5.92
N ASP A 61 16.10 21.44 -6.36
CA ASP A 61 16.33 21.17 -7.79
C ASP A 61 15.35 20.09 -8.26
N LYS A 62 14.59 20.35 -9.35
CA LYS A 62 13.49 19.46 -9.78
C LYS A 62 13.96 18.05 -10.13
N GLY A 63 15.08 17.93 -10.85
CA GLY A 63 15.61 16.64 -11.29
C GLY A 63 16.18 15.86 -10.11
N PHE A 64 17.01 16.52 -9.32
CA PHE A 64 17.61 15.95 -8.12
C PHE A 64 16.55 15.54 -7.09
N SER A 65 15.61 16.43 -6.76
CA SER A 65 14.58 16.16 -5.75
C SER A 65 13.72 14.96 -6.15
N TYR A 66 13.32 14.86 -7.42
CA TYR A 66 12.60 13.70 -7.93
C TYR A 66 13.41 12.40 -7.76
N GLU A 67 14.68 12.43 -8.18
CA GLU A 67 15.57 11.27 -8.08
C GLU A 67 15.80 10.81 -6.65
N ILE A 68 15.93 11.74 -5.70
CA ILE A 68 16.13 11.44 -4.28
C ILE A 68 14.82 10.93 -3.66
N HIS A 69 13.68 11.60 -3.87
CA HIS A 69 12.39 11.14 -3.37
C HIS A 69 12.11 9.70 -3.81
N ARG A 70 12.33 9.39 -5.09
CA ARG A 70 12.14 8.04 -5.62
C ARG A 70 12.98 7.00 -4.86
N ARG A 71 14.25 7.29 -4.62
CA ARG A 71 15.17 6.37 -3.90
C ARG A 71 14.82 6.21 -2.43
N LEU A 72 14.41 7.28 -1.76
CA LEU A 72 13.91 7.21 -0.38
C LEU A 72 12.69 6.28 -0.30
N LEU A 73 11.75 6.46 -1.24
CA LEU A 73 10.53 5.68 -1.34
C LEU A 73 10.84 4.20 -1.61
N GLU A 74 11.68 3.91 -2.60
CA GLU A 74 12.14 2.56 -2.94
C GLU A 74 12.82 1.86 -1.76
N PHE A 75 13.71 2.56 -1.05
CA PHE A 75 14.36 2.02 0.14
C PHE A 75 13.37 1.69 1.26
N MET A 76 12.46 2.62 1.59
CA MET A 76 11.46 2.38 2.64
C MET A 76 10.54 1.21 2.29
N LEU A 77 10.15 1.09 1.02
CA LEU A 77 9.32 -0.01 0.55
C LEU A 77 10.08 -1.35 0.64
N ALA A 78 11.35 -1.39 0.23
CA ALA A 78 12.19 -2.57 0.37
C ALA A 78 12.42 -2.95 1.85
N ALA A 79 12.55 -1.96 2.74
CA ALA A 79 12.67 -2.20 4.18
C ALA A 79 11.39 -2.81 4.77
N PHE A 80 10.21 -2.32 4.41
CA PHE A 80 8.93 -2.91 4.83
C PHE A 80 8.71 -4.31 4.26
N GLN A 81 9.15 -4.56 3.03
CA GLN A 81 9.11 -5.89 2.43
C GLN A 81 10.03 -6.89 3.15
N ARG A 82 11.24 -6.44 3.54
CA ARG A 82 12.20 -7.27 4.30
C ARG A 82 11.67 -7.58 5.70
N SER A 83 11.08 -6.58 6.37
CA SER A 83 10.63 -6.69 7.76
C SER A 83 9.28 -5.97 7.94
N PRO A 84 8.15 -6.69 7.72
CA PRO A 84 6.80 -6.15 7.89
C PRO A 84 6.54 -5.53 9.27
N ASP A 85 7.14 -6.09 10.31
CA ASP A 85 7.01 -5.64 11.72
C ASP A 85 7.35 -4.16 11.92
N PHE A 86 8.17 -3.57 11.04
CA PHE A 86 8.47 -2.13 11.07
C PHE A 86 7.22 -1.27 10.99
N ILE A 87 6.17 -1.72 10.29
CA ILE A 87 4.91 -0.97 10.19
C ILE A 87 4.23 -0.87 11.56
N ALA A 88 4.24 -1.96 12.33
CA ALA A 88 3.68 -1.97 13.68
C ALA A 88 4.50 -1.07 14.63
N LEU A 89 5.84 -1.15 14.55
CA LEU A 89 6.74 -0.34 15.36
C LEU A 89 6.67 1.16 15.02
N LEU A 90 6.48 1.49 13.75
CA LEU A 90 6.47 2.86 13.22
C LEU A 90 5.06 3.42 13.01
N LYS A 91 4.03 2.81 13.61
CA LYS A 91 2.62 3.23 13.45
C LYS A 91 2.40 4.73 13.62
N LYS A 92 3.01 5.33 14.66
CA LYS A 92 2.86 6.76 14.95
C LYS A 92 3.54 7.64 13.89
N PRO A 93 4.85 7.50 13.59
CA PRO A 93 5.48 8.22 12.49
C PRO A 93 4.74 8.09 11.14
N ILE A 94 4.21 6.90 10.85
CA ILE A 94 3.45 6.64 9.64
C ILE A 94 2.16 7.47 9.63
N MET A 95 1.36 7.40 10.70
CA MET A 95 0.09 8.13 10.77
C MET A 95 0.28 9.65 10.79
N ASP A 96 1.33 10.15 11.45
CA ASP A 96 1.69 11.57 11.42
C ASP A 96 1.91 12.04 9.97
N LYS A 97 2.61 11.24 9.15
CA LYS A 97 2.86 11.56 7.74
C LYS A 97 1.62 11.43 6.85
N LEU A 98 0.67 10.55 7.18
CA LEU A 98 -0.63 10.49 6.50
C LEU A 98 -1.47 11.75 6.78
N GLY A 99 -1.38 12.34 7.97
CA GLY A 99 -2.04 13.61 8.30
C GLY A 99 -1.54 14.80 7.48
N GLU A 100 -0.24 14.81 7.13
CA GLU A 100 0.40 15.87 6.33
C GLU A 100 0.20 15.71 4.80
N ALA A 101 -0.55 14.70 4.35
CA ALA A 101 -0.58 14.30 2.94
C ALA A 101 -1.07 15.39 1.97
N TYR A 102 -1.83 16.38 2.46
CA TYR A 102 -2.45 17.41 1.62
C TYR A 102 -1.61 18.68 1.43
N ASP A 103 -0.43 18.76 2.05
CA ASP A 103 0.40 19.97 2.02
C ASP A 103 1.18 20.12 0.71
N SER A 104 1.63 19.01 0.10
CA SER A 104 2.45 19.03 -1.11
C SER A 104 2.36 17.71 -1.88
N PRO A 105 2.57 17.69 -3.21
CA PRO A 105 2.50 16.46 -4.01
C PRO A 105 3.52 15.40 -3.56
N ALA A 106 4.71 15.83 -3.12
CA ALA A 106 5.73 14.93 -2.59
C ALA A 106 5.24 14.22 -1.31
N LYS A 107 4.62 14.98 -0.38
CA LYS A 107 3.99 14.42 0.83
C LYS A 107 2.83 13.48 0.49
N THR A 108 2.04 13.80 -0.55
CA THR A 108 0.98 12.90 -1.04
C THR A 108 1.55 11.55 -1.48
N GLU A 109 2.60 11.52 -2.32
CA GLU A 109 3.18 10.26 -2.80
C GLU A 109 3.76 9.42 -1.64
N LEU A 110 4.41 10.06 -0.67
CA LEU A 110 4.85 9.38 0.55
C LEU A 110 3.66 8.77 1.31
N ALA A 111 2.61 9.54 1.56
CA ALA A 111 1.42 9.06 2.26
C ALA A 111 0.73 7.89 1.53
N LEU A 112 0.68 7.94 0.18
CA LEU A 112 0.16 6.84 -0.64
C LEU A 112 0.97 5.57 -0.46
N GLN A 113 2.30 5.66 -0.51
CA GLN A 113 3.17 4.50 -0.29
C GLN A 113 3.01 3.92 1.11
N LEU A 114 2.96 4.76 2.14
CA LEU A 114 2.80 4.32 3.52
C LEU A 114 1.43 3.66 3.73
N CYS A 115 0.38 4.24 3.17
CA CYS A 115 -0.97 3.66 3.22
C CYS A 115 -1.02 2.30 2.50
N TRP A 116 -0.37 2.19 1.33
CA TRP A 116 -0.23 0.92 0.64
C TRP A 116 0.52 -0.12 1.48
N ALA A 117 1.63 0.28 2.11
CA ALA A 117 2.43 -0.61 2.95
C ALA A 117 1.64 -1.15 4.14
N ILE A 118 0.84 -0.31 4.81
CA ILE A 118 -0.07 -0.74 5.89
C ILE A 118 -0.98 -1.87 5.40
N GLY A 119 -1.62 -1.69 4.25
CA GLY A 119 -2.53 -2.69 3.68
C GLY A 119 -1.81 -3.98 3.24
N GLU A 120 -0.72 -3.83 2.48
CA GLU A 120 0.02 -4.97 1.90
C GLU A 120 0.58 -5.91 2.97
N HIS A 121 1.07 -5.34 4.06
CA HIS A 121 1.74 -6.08 5.13
C HIS A 121 0.85 -6.29 6.36
N GLY A 122 -0.47 -6.11 6.23
CA GLY A 122 -1.41 -6.38 7.32
C GLY A 122 -1.13 -5.56 8.59
N GLY A 123 -0.56 -4.36 8.48
CA GLY A 123 -0.22 -3.52 9.64
C GLY A 123 0.95 -4.02 10.49
N GLY A 124 1.78 -4.92 9.96
CA GLY A 124 2.90 -5.54 10.68
C GLY A 124 2.91 -7.07 10.69
N GLY A 125 2.05 -7.72 9.91
CA GLY A 125 1.93 -9.18 9.88
C GLY A 125 0.91 -9.73 10.89
N GLU A 126 0.81 -11.07 10.93
CA GLU A 126 -0.24 -11.79 11.68
C GLU A 126 -0.10 -11.66 13.21
N SER A 127 1.14 -11.52 13.71
CA SER A 127 1.46 -11.36 15.13
C SER A 127 1.08 -9.99 15.70
N HIS A 128 0.90 -8.97 14.85
CA HIS A 128 0.74 -7.57 15.27
C HIS A 128 -0.72 -7.09 15.26
N LYS A 129 -1.63 -7.89 15.83
CA LYS A 129 -3.09 -7.61 15.81
C LYS A 129 -3.47 -6.27 16.43
N ASP A 130 -2.87 -5.91 17.56
CA ASP A 130 -3.18 -4.65 18.24
C ASP A 130 -2.74 -3.44 17.42
N ALA A 131 -1.54 -3.50 16.83
CA ALA A 131 -1.06 -2.45 15.93
C ALA A 131 -1.94 -2.34 14.67
N ALA A 132 -2.35 -3.48 14.09
CA ALA A 132 -3.26 -3.50 12.94
C ALA A 132 -4.63 -2.87 13.28
N ARG A 133 -5.14 -3.10 14.50
CA ARG A 133 -6.39 -2.49 14.98
C ARG A 133 -6.25 -0.98 15.13
N GLU A 134 -5.19 -0.49 15.76
CA GLU A 134 -4.94 0.96 15.90
C GLU A 134 -4.74 1.66 14.54
N LEU A 135 -4.01 1.02 13.62
CA LEU A 135 -3.84 1.51 12.24
C LEU A 135 -5.18 1.55 11.52
N PHE A 136 -6.01 0.52 11.66
CA PHE A 136 -7.37 0.51 11.12
C PHE A 136 -8.20 1.68 11.66
N GLU A 137 -8.18 1.91 12.98
CA GLU A 137 -8.90 3.00 13.63
C GLU A 137 -8.48 4.36 13.10
N SER A 138 -7.18 4.55 12.95
CA SER A 138 -6.60 5.79 12.44
C SER A 138 -6.94 6.03 10.97
N LEU A 139 -6.93 4.97 10.14
CA LEU A 139 -7.36 5.03 8.74
C LEU A 139 -8.87 5.29 8.61
N GLU A 140 -9.68 4.67 9.47
CA GLU A 140 -11.13 4.89 9.54
C GLU A 140 -11.45 6.34 9.94
N LEU A 141 -10.74 6.89 10.92
CA LEU A 141 -10.88 8.29 11.32
C LEU A 141 -10.57 9.22 10.15
N LEU A 142 -9.41 9.03 9.49
CA LEU A 142 -9.02 9.80 8.32
C LEU A 142 -10.08 9.72 7.21
N LEU A 143 -10.63 8.54 6.96
CA LEU A 143 -11.71 8.35 6.00
C LEU A 143 -12.96 9.15 6.36
N TYR A 144 -13.40 9.12 7.62
CA TYR A 144 -14.60 9.83 8.06
C TYR A 144 -14.42 11.35 8.15
N GLU A 145 -13.25 11.84 8.55
CA GLU A 145 -12.94 13.27 8.52
C GLU A 145 -13.06 13.82 7.11
N ASN A 146 -12.46 13.13 6.13
CA ASN A 146 -12.52 13.54 4.74
C ASN A 146 -13.94 13.47 4.14
N LEU A 147 -14.73 12.47 4.54
CA LEU A 147 -16.15 12.43 4.17
C LEU A 147 -16.93 13.60 4.81
N SER A 148 -16.69 13.89 6.09
CA SER A 148 -17.42 14.95 6.80
C SER A 148 -17.06 16.35 6.28
N SER A 149 -15.78 16.61 6.01
CA SER A 149 -15.32 17.87 5.40
C SER A 149 -15.93 18.09 4.01
N SER A 150 -16.17 17.02 3.25
CA SER A 150 -16.87 17.10 1.96
C SER A 150 -18.37 17.44 2.09
N ARG A 151 -18.99 17.21 3.27
CA ARG A 151 -20.39 17.62 3.53
C ARG A 151 -20.49 19.07 3.95
N LEU A 152 -19.55 19.54 4.76
CA LEU A 152 -19.58 20.88 5.33
C LEU A 152 -19.07 21.97 4.39
N GLY A 153 -18.55 21.63 3.20
CA GLY A 153 -18.07 22.62 2.24
C GLY A 153 -16.91 23.50 2.75
N LEU A 154 -16.28 23.12 3.88
CA LEU A 154 -15.29 23.90 4.64
C LEU A 154 -13.99 24.21 3.87
N TRP A 155 -13.83 23.70 2.65
CA TRP A 155 -12.69 24.01 1.78
C TRP A 155 -13.00 25.08 0.72
N LYS A 156 -14.23 25.60 0.68
CA LYS A 156 -14.66 26.62 -0.29
C LYS A 156 -14.09 28.02 -0.01
N GLU A 157 -13.30 28.19 1.05
CA GLU A 157 -12.87 29.50 1.53
C GLU A 157 -11.34 29.62 1.59
N SER A 158 -10.69 29.40 0.44
CA SER A 158 -9.39 30.03 0.18
C SER A 158 -9.25 30.27 -1.31
N SER A 159 -9.10 31.53 -1.68
CA SER A 159 -8.99 32.13 -3.01
C SER A 159 -7.72 31.68 -3.78
N LEU A 160 -7.60 30.38 -4.07
CA LEU A 160 -6.57 29.84 -4.96
C LEU A 160 -7.25 29.19 -6.17
N GLY A 161 -6.89 29.62 -7.38
CA GLY A 161 -7.62 29.38 -8.62
C GLY A 161 -8.05 27.92 -8.89
N SER A 162 -9.09 27.80 -9.72
CA SER A 162 -9.80 26.56 -10.13
C SER A 162 -8.89 25.33 -10.42
N ALA A 163 -7.68 25.53 -10.96
CA ALA A 163 -6.73 24.45 -11.26
C ALA A 163 -6.07 23.84 -10.01
N GLY A 164 -5.80 24.63 -8.96
CA GLY A 164 -5.23 24.12 -7.71
C GLY A 164 -6.23 23.32 -6.90
N GLU A 165 -7.49 23.75 -6.92
CA GLU A 165 -8.59 23.08 -6.21
C GLU A 165 -8.92 21.71 -6.82
N THR A 166 -8.91 21.60 -8.15
CA THR A 166 -9.13 20.32 -8.86
C THR A 166 -7.98 19.33 -8.63
N PHE A 167 -6.73 19.78 -8.65
CA PHE A 167 -5.57 18.94 -8.33
C PHE A 167 -5.63 18.39 -6.90
N ARG A 168 -5.99 19.24 -5.93
CA ARG A 168 -6.12 18.85 -4.52
C ARG A 168 -7.24 17.82 -4.31
N LYS A 169 -8.41 18.05 -4.89
CA LYS A 169 -9.54 17.09 -4.87
C LYS A 169 -9.17 15.74 -5.52
N SER A 170 -8.41 15.77 -6.61
CA SER A 170 -7.93 14.56 -7.27
C SER A 170 -6.90 13.79 -6.43
N SER A 171 -5.97 14.50 -5.78
CA SER A 171 -4.99 13.91 -4.87
C SER A 171 -5.67 13.29 -3.64
N GLN A 172 -6.70 13.96 -3.11
CA GLN A 172 -7.49 13.48 -1.98
C GLN A 172 -8.26 12.21 -2.29
N SER A 173 -9.01 12.20 -3.39
CA SER A 173 -9.72 10.99 -3.83
C SER A 173 -8.76 9.83 -4.11
N ARG A 174 -7.56 10.10 -4.65
CA ARG A 174 -6.51 9.08 -4.80
C ARG A 174 -6.05 8.54 -3.45
N LEU A 175 -5.80 9.38 -2.45
CA LEU A 175 -5.44 8.92 -1.10
C LEU A 175 -6.56 8.11 -0.45
N LEU A 176 -7.82 8.59 -0.52
CA LEU A 176 -8.95 7.86 0.04
C LEU A 176 -9.17 6.49 -0.63
N CYS A 177 -8.85 6.38 -1.92
CA CYS A 177 -8.85 5.09 -2.59
C CYS A 177 -7.81 4.12 -1.99
N PHE A 178 -6.62 4.61 -1.67
CA PHE A 178 -5.59 3.81 -0.98
C PHE A 178 -6.04 3.44 0.43
N VAL A 179 -6.65 4.37 1.17
CA VAL A 179 -7.19 4.13 2.52
C VAL A 179 -8.28 3.06 2.51
N VAL A 180 -9.24 3.16 1.59
CA VAL A 180 -10.28 2.14 1.39
C VAL A 180 -9.66 0.77 1.07
N THR A 181 -8.62 0.75 0.25
CA THR A 181 -7.90 -0.50 -0.08
C THR A 181 -7.15 -1.05 1.13
N ALA A 182 -6.48 -0.21 1.90
CA ALA A 182 -5.75 -0.60 3.09
C ALA A 182 -6.67 -1.16 4.17
N ILE A 183 -7.83 -0.51 4.41
CA ILE A 183 -8.89 -1.02 5.28
C ILE A 183 -9.35 -2.41 4.83
N ALA A 184 -9.56 -2.60 3.53
CA ALA A 184 -10.00 -3.89 3.00
C ALA A 184 -8.94 -4.99 3.13
N LYS A 185 -7.68 -4.67 2.84
CA LYS A 185 -6.55 -5.60 3.02
C LYS A 185 -6.32 -5.94 4.49
N LEU A 186 -6.33 -4.96 5.39
CA LEU A 186 -6.23 -5.18 6.84
C LEU A 186 -7.33 -6.10 7.35
N ALA A 187 -8.57 -5.92 6.91
CA ALA A 187 -9.70 -6.78 7.29
C ALA A 187 -9.65 -8.18 6.70
N THR A 188 -9.00 -8.34 5.54
CA THR A 188 -8.75 -9.65 4.92
C THR A 188 -7.65 -10.39 5.67
N HIS A 189 -6.61 -9.67 6.11
CA HIS A 189 -5.50 -10.22 6.88
C HIS A 189 -5.90 -10.53 8.34
N HIS A 190 -6.65 -9.63 8.98
CA HIS A 190 -7.12 -9.73 10.36
C HIS A 190 -8.64 -9.81 10.41
N ARG A 191 -9.17 -11.03 10.40
CA ARG A 191 -10.62 -11.30 10.24
C ARG A 191 -11.50 -10.67 11.32
N GLU A 192 -10.94 -10.36 12.48
CA GLU A 192 -11.61 -9.62 13.57
C GLU A 192 -12.03 -8.20 13.17
N LEU A 193 -11.34 -7.57 12.20
CA LEU A 193 -11.67 -6.24 11.71
C LEU A 193 -12.76 -6.26 10.63
N LEU A 194 -13.13 -7.43 10.11
CA LEU A 194 -14.02 -7.58 8.96
C LEU A 194 -15.43 -6.98 9.17
N PRO A 195 -16.14 -7.19 10.30
CA PRO A 195 -17.44 -6.55 10.51
C PRO A 195 -17.33 -5.02 10.52
N ARG A 196 -16.26 -4.49 11.14
CA ARG A 196 -16.00 -3.05 11.21
C ARG A 196 -15.71 -2.48 9.82
N ALA A 197 -14.85 -3.13 9.05
CA ALA A 197 -14.53 -2.75 7.67
C ALA A 197 -15.77 -2.68 6.78
N ARG A 198 -16.67 -3.66 6.88
CA ARG A 198 -17.97 -3.63 6.17
C ARG A 198 -18.81 -2.42 6.54
N VAL A 199 -18.86 -2.06 7.83
CA VAL A 199 -19.58 -0.87 8.28
C VAL A 199 -18.92 0.41 7.73
N SER A 200 -17.60 0.53 7.84
CA SER A 200 -16.85 1.71 7.38
C SER A 200 -17.01 1.91 5.88
N LEU A 201 -16.74 0.88 5.07
CA LEU A 201 -16.90 0.93 3.62
C LEU A 201 -18.38 1.10 3.22
N GLY A 202 -19.30 0.50 3.96
CA GLY A 202 -20.75 0.67 3.78
C GLY A 202 -21.17 2.13 3.94
N LYS A 203 -20.59 2.84 4.90
CA LYS A 203 -20.83 4.29 5.05
C LYS A 203 -20.28 5.08 3.86
N VAL A 204 -19.09 4.75 3.34
CA VAL A 204 -18.54 5.39 2.13
C VAL A 204 -19.47 5.17 0.94
N ALA A 205 -19.88 3.92 0.69
CA ALA A 205 -20.72 3.53 -0.43
C ALA A 205 -22.12 4.16 -0.38
N ARG A 206 -22.64 4.46 0.82
CA ARG A 206 -23.90 5.20 1.01
C ARG A 206 -23.72 6.72 0.99
N SER A 207 -22.48 7.21 1.11
CA SER A 207 -22.19 8.64 1.14
C SER A 207 -22.17 9.21 -0.29
N ARG A 208 -23.23 9.91 -0.69
CA ARG A 208 -23.39 10.56 -2.02
C ARG A 208 -22.39 11.68 -2.33
N ILE A 209 -21.56 12.03 -1.36
CA ILE A 209 -20.57 13.13 -1.42
C ILE A 209 -19.16 12.65 -1.75
N SER A 210 -18.93 11.34 -1.82
CA SER A 210 -17.61 10.80 -2.17
C SER A 210 -17.36 10.91 -3.68
N ASP A 211 -16.11 11.20 -4.08
CA ASP A 211 -15.68 11.11 -5.48
C ASP A 211 -16.06 9.71 -6.03
N GLY A 212 -16.60 9.66 -7.25
CA GLY A 212 -17.09 8.42 -7.86
C GLY A 212 -16.05 7.28 -7.89
N ARG A 213 -14.75 7.61 -7.91
CA ARG A 213 -13.66 6.63 -7.82
C ARG A 213 -13.56 5.98 -6.44
N VAL A 214 -13.71 6.78 -5.38
CA VAL A 214 -13.68 6.31 -3.99
C VAL A 214 -14.93 5.47 -3.70
N TRP A 215 -16.08 5.97 -4.14
CA TRP A 215 -17.35 5.27 -4.04
C TRP A 215 -17.32 3.89 -4.70
N ARG A 216 -16.88 3.83 -5.97
CA ARG A 216 -16.82 2.59 -6.74
C ARG A 216 -15.92 1.58 -6.05
N ARG A 217 -14.72 2.00 -5.67
CA ARG A 217 -13.75 1.14 -4.97
C ARG A 217 -14.29 0.61 -3.64
N ALA A 218 -14.99 1.44 -2.86
CA ALA A 218 -15.62 0.97 -1.61
C ALA A 218 -16.73 -0.05 -1.89
N ARG A 219 -17.54 0.16 -2.92
CA ARG A 219 -18.59 -0.78 -3.33
C ARG A 219 -18.02 -2.11 -3.82
N ASP A 220 -16.95 -2.08 -4.61
CA ASP A 220 -16.28 -3.27 -5.13
C ASP A 220 -15.74 -4.13 -3.97
N TYR A 221 -15.06 -3.51 -2.99
CA TYR A 221 -14.56 -4.25 -1.82
C TYR A 221 -15.66 -4.74 -0.88
N LEU A 222 -16.78 -4.02 -0.74
CA LEU A 222 -17.93 -4.54 0.00
C LEU A 222 -18.50 -5.81 -0.63
N GLY A 223 -18.60 -5.84 -1.97
CA GLY A 223 -19.00 -7.04 -2.70
C GLY A 223 -18.01 -8.17 -2.48
N LEU A 224 -16.72 -7.89 -2.67
CA LEU A 224 -15.64 -8.86 -2.52
C LEU A 224 -15.58 -9.46 -1.10
N MET A 225 -15.79 -8.66 -0.06
CA MET A 225 -15.75 -9.12 1.33
C MET A 225 -16.82 -10.17 1.66
N ASN A 226 -17.91 -10.26 0.88
CA ASN A 226 -18.93 -11.31 1.02
C ASN A 226 -18.41 -12.70 0.67
N GLU A 227 -17.35 -12.77 -0.12
CA GLU A 227 -16.73 -14.03 -0.55
C GLU A 227 -15.29 -14.09 -0.03
N PRO A 228 -15.08 -14.60 1.21
CA PRO A 228 -13.79 -14.50 1.89
C PRO A 228 -12.64 -15.22 1.16
N ALA A 229 -12.93 -16.30 0.42
CA ALA A 229 -11.93 -17.01 -0.37
C ALA A 229 -11.41 -16.16 -1.55
N ILE A 230 -12.32 -15.49 -2.27
CA ILE A 230 -11.96 -14.59 -3.38
C ILE A 230 -11.30 -13.33 -2.83
N CYS A 231 -11.82 -12.79 -1.72
CA CYS A 231 -11.23 -11.65 -1.03
C CYS A 231 -9.76 -11.92 -0.65
N LEU A 232 -9.47 -13.08 -0.06
CA LEU A 232 -8.09 -13.47 0.26
C LEU A 232 -7.24 -13.72 -0.99
N SER A 233 -7.82 -14.25 -2.07
CA SER A 233 -7.09 -14.45 -3.32
C SER A 233 -6.71 -13.14 -4.03
N VAL A 234 -7.53 -12.09 -3.88
CA VAL A 234 -7.36 -10.80 -4.57
C VAL A 234 -6.61 -9.78 -3.70
N LEU A 235 -6.91 -9.75 -2.40
CA LEU A 235 -6.38 -8.79 -1.43
C LEU A 235 -5.35 -9.39 -0.49
N GLY A 236 -5.13 -10.70 -0.52
CA GLY A 236 -4.10 -11.36 0.26
C GLY A 236 -2.69 -10.87 -0.09
N PRO A 237 -1.72 -11.14 0.79
CA PRO A 237 -0.34 -10.68 0.60
C PRO A 237 0.23 -11.25 -0.70
N SER A 238 0.84 -10.37 -1.50
CA SER A 238 1.38 -10.73 -2.82
C SER A 238 2.59 -11.67 -2.74
N ARG A 239 3.20 -11.79 -1.55
CA ARG A 239 4.31 -12.70 -1.26
C ARG A 239 4.01 -13.44 0.04
N PRO A 240 4.07 -14.78 0.06
CA PRO A 240 3.98 -15.52 1.31
C PRO A 240 5.16 -15.12 2.19
N SER A 241 4.85 -14.59 3.39
CA SER A 241 5.85 -14.44 4.44
C SER A 241 6.50 -15.79 4.69
N HIS A 242 7.81 -15.79 4.88
CA HIS A 242 8.64 -17.00 4.97
C HIS A 242 8.03 -17.99 5.97
N GLY A 243 7.43 -19.07 5.41
CA GLY A 243 6.88 -20.19 6.15
C GLY A 243 5.64 -19.92 6.98
N TYR A 244 4.43 -19.93 6.40
CA TYR A 244 3.25 -20.55 7.04
C TYR A 244 2.17 -20.95 6.03
N LYS A 245 1.37 -21.93 6.47
CA LYS A 245 0.42 -22.81 5.78
C LYS A 245 -0.48 -22.14 4.74
N ARG A 246 -0.54 -22.76 3.55
CA ARG A 246 -1.56 -22.48 2.53
C ARG A 246 -2.93 -22.75 3.15
N ASN A 247 -3.74 -21.71 3.34
CA ASN A 247 -5.12 -21.89 3.75
C ASN A 247 -5.87 -22.67 2.65
N PRO A 248 -6.60 -23.76 2.98
CA PRO A 248 -7.37 -24.49 1.98
C PRO A 248 -8.36 -23.53 1.30
N GLY A 249 -8.33 -23.48 -0.03
CA GLY A 249 -9.16 -22.60 -0.85
C GLY A 249 -8.49 -21.35 -1.44
N VAL A 250 -7.19 -21.09 -1.17
CA VAL A 250 -6.46 -20.00 -1.82
C VAL A 250 -5.94 -20.43 -3.20
N VAL A 251 -6.55 -19.87 -4.26
CA VAL A 251 -6.13 -20.07 -5.66
C VAL A 251 -4.85 -19.26 -5.91
N ASN A 252 -3.75 -19.96 -6.21
CA ASN A 252 -2.51 -19.30 -6.60
C ASN A 252 -2.55 -19.04 -8.11
N TRP A 253 -3.01 -17.85 -8.51
CA TRP A 253 -3.09 -17.46 -9.91
C TRP A 253 -1.72 -17.41 -10.62
N SER A 254 -0.62 -17.27 -9.88
CA SER A 254 0.74 -17.33 -10.46
C SER A 254 1.15 -18.74 -10.90
N GLU A 255 0.50 -19.78 -10.39
CA GLU A 255 0.64 -21.18 -10.82
C GLU A 255 -0.40 -21.58 -11.90
N GLY A 256 -1.33 -20.69 -12.24
CA GLY A 256 -2.50 -21.00 -13.09
C GLY A 256 -2.15 -21.44 -14.53
N GLY A 257 -0.92 -21.20 -14.99
CA GLY A 257 -0.42 -21.70 -16.28
C GLY A 257 0.12 -23.13 -16.24
N THR A 258 0.40 -23.69 -15.05
CA THR A 258 1.04 -25.02 -14.89
C THR A 258 0.18 -26.04 -14.16
N LYS A 259 -0.87 -25.62 -13.46
CA LYS A 259 -1.79 -26.53 -12.77
C LYS A 259 -3.23 -26.24 -13.17
N MET A 260 -3.79 -27.12 -13.98
CA MET A 260 -5.21 -27.13 -14.30
C MET A 260 -5.97 -27.72 -13.11
N ILE A 261 -6.83 -26.93 -12.47
CA ILE A 261 -7.83 -27.46 -11.55
C ILE A 261 -8.93 -28.07 -12.42
N ALA A 262 -8.81 -29.34 -12.76
CA ALA A 262 -9.94 -30.07 -13.32
C ALA A 262 -10.96 -30.28 -12.20
N HIS A 263 -12.15 -29.71 -12.35
CA HIS A 263 -13.33 -30.20 -11.66
C HIS A 263 -13.64 -31.59 -12.23
N ILE A 264 -12.96 -32.62 -11.72
CA ILE A 264 -13.34 -34.01 -12.00
C ILE A 264 -14.64 -34.25 -11.23
N PRO A 265 -15.77 -34.47 -11.91
CA PRO A 265 -17.02 -34.74 -11.23
C PRO A 265 -16.88 -36.01 -10.38
N PHE A 266 -17.36 -35.98 -9.14
CA PHE A 266 -17.23 -37.09 -8.18
C PHE A 266 -17.78 -38.42 -8.69
N TYR A 267 -18.66 -38.44 -9.69
CA TYR A 267 -19.17 -39.67 -10.28
C TYR A 267 -18.12 -40.46 -11.09
N ILE A 268 -17.01 -39.85 -11.51
CA ILE A 268 -15.90 -40.56 -12.19
C ILE A 268 -15.04 -41.34 -11.18
N LEU A 269 -15.06 -40.94 -9.91
CA LEU A 269 -14.33 -41.62 -8.81
C LEU A 269 -15.12 -42.80 -8.22
N GLY A 270 -16.31 -43.10 -8.76
CA GLY A 270 -17.26 -44.03 -8.16
C GLY A 270 -17.04 -45.52 -8.45
N GLU A 271 -16.08 -45.91 -9.28
CA GLU A 271 -15.98 -47.32 -9.73
C GLU A 271 -14.61 -48.00 -9.55
N GLN A 272 -13.64 -47.41 -8.83
CA GLN A 272 -12.40 -48.13 -8.52
C GLN A 272 -12.04 -48.09 -7.03
N GLU A 273 -12.10 -49.27 -6.41
CA GLU A 273 -11.64 -49.52 -5.05
C GLU A 273 -10.11 -49.37 -4.96
N GLY A 274 -9.63 -48.38 -4.20
CA GLY A 274 -8.20 -48.17 -3.95
C GLY A 274 -7.91 -46.91 -3.11
N PRO A 275 -6.72 -46.81 -2.48
CA PRO A 275 -6.33 -45.65 -1.69
C PRO A 275 -6.25 -44.36 -2.56
N PRO A 276 -6.44 -43.16 -1.97
CA PRO A 276 -6.90 -41.95 -2.67
C PRO A 276 -5.82 -41.22 -3.50
N PHE A 277 -4.79 -41.92 -3.97
CA PHE A 277 -3.69 -41.37 -4.76
C PHE A 277 -3.66 -42.09 -6.11
N HIS A 278 -4.52 -41.67 -7.03
CA HIS A 278 -4.40 -42.04 -8.44
C HIS A 278 -3.71 -40.89 -9.18
N ASP A 279 -2.49 -41.14 -9.65
CA ASP A 279 -1.81 -40.27 -10.60
C ASP A 279 -2.49 -40.45 -11.96
N PHE A 280 -3.43 -39.55 -12.29
CA PHE A 280 -4.09 -39.55 -13.60
C PHE A 280 -3.11 -39.13 -14.70
N SER A 281 -2.98 -39.95 -15.74
CA SER A 281 -2.25 -39.60 -16.95
C SER A 281 -3.17 -38.87 -17.92
N PHE A 282 -2.62 -37.96 -18.75
CA PHE A 282 -3.37 -37.26 -19.80
C PHE A 282 -4.10 -38.21 -20.77
N ALA A 283 -3.60 -39.44 -20.91
CA ALA A 283 -4.21 -40.46 -21.75
C ALA A 283 -5.55 -40.99 -21.20
N ASP A 284 -5.84 -40.78 -19.91
CA ASP A 284 -7.04 -41.30 -19.24
C ASP A 284 -8.24 -40.35 -19.39
N VAL A 285 -8.00 -39.08 -19.73
CA VAL A 285 -9.02 -38.02 -19.81
C VAL A 285 -9.43 -37.74 -21.26
N ILE A 286 -8.56 -38.03 -22.22
CA ILE A 286 -8.81 -37.74 -23.64
C ILE A 286 -9.21 -39.03 -24.35
N PRO A 287 -10.42 -39.12 -24.94
CA PRO A 287 -10.79 -40.28 -25.74
C PRO A 287 -9.84 -40.40 -26.93
N ARG A 288 -9.22 -41.58 -27.06
CA ARG A 288 -8.51 -41.93 -28.29
C ARG A 288 -9.54 -41.95 -29.42
N SER A 289 -9.26 -41.19 -30.47
CA SER A 289 -10.03 -41.09 -31.71
C SER A 289 -10.44 -42.45 -32.26
#